data_AF-A0A1F7QT80-F1
#
_entry.id   AF-A0A1F7QT80-F1
#
_cell.length_a   1.000
_cell.length_b   1.000
_cell.length_c   1.000
_cell.angle_alpha   90.00
_cell.angle_beta   90.00
_cell.angle_gamma   90.00
#
_symmetry.space_group_name_H-M   'P 1'
#
loop_
_entity.id
_entity.type
_entity.pdbx_description
1 polymer ?
#
loop_
_entity_poly.entity_id
_entity_poly.type
_entity_poly.pdbx_seq_one_letter_code
_entity_poly.pdbx_strand_id
1 'polypeptide(L)'
;MDDVTKKDEQNNDANDTAVDHDNGQNDQIASGDDRDVQPDQATQAPVKEHEDVTTNSPLPVNEAAAIPPAQSATPAEPVGASVSTSSTQESQSAVSAGIVILQWLTYAFWGWTLLALTGLIATVLFAFFTDADTSGTIPYVIAATLVLLPISFVCDVFYGRKEPTKKHGASMVVMVIHAVLFALFGIGMLISAVLIIVQLAISGLGESSEYQIAIIATLLLSTVLYALTFIRTLNPLPKLRIAKFYPIAMAAVVVLFIIGGFIGPVAQAQLAKVDTQTDKAVDDITSKVNEYVSTNSKLPESLNDLSLGSETADVVAAASITYKPEGSATSGTRSLRTEELRYQLCANYNRDASGARYESTYNRYDSADQYRSSADTYSHKSGNVCYKLKTSKTQSDLYDY
;
A
#
# COMPACT_ATOMS: atom_id res chain seq x y z
N MET A 1 72.25 -21.23 -3.37
CA MET A 1 70.91 -21.23 -2.73
C MET A 1 70.41 -19.80 -2.77
N ASP A 2 70.19 -19.19 -3.93
CA ASP A 2 69.25 -19.57 -5.00
C ASP A 2 67.86 -19.81 -4.41
N ASP A 3 66.94 -18.85 -4.50
CA ASP A 3 66.09 -18.76 -5.70
C ASP A 3 65.33 -17.42 -5.73
N VAL A 4 65.22 -16.91 -6.96
CA VAL A 4 64.62 -15.64 -7.38
C VAL A 4 63.33 -16.02 -8.11
N THR A 5 62.21 -15.36 -7.82
CA THR A 5 61.09 -15.39 -8.76
C THR A 5 60.39 -14.04 -8.83
N LYS A 6 60.82 -13.29 -9.85
CA LYS A 6 60.01 -12.32 -10.60
C LYS A 6 58.87 -13.06 -11.33
N LYS A 7 57.72 -12.41 -11.41
CA LYS A 7 56.69 -12.58 -12.47
C LYS A 7 55.82 -11.32 -12.40
N ASP A 8 55.99 -10.35 -13.29
CA ASP A 8 55.64 -10.28 -14.72
C ASP A 8 54.41 -9.37 -14.87
N GLU A 9 54.73 -8.12 -15.22
CA GLU A 9 53.93 -7.20 -16.01
C GLU A 9 53.26 -7.91 -17.18
N GLN A 10 51.95 -7.70 -17.36
CA GLN A 10 51.33 -7.89 -18.66
C GLN A 10 50.27 -6.81 -18.90
N ASN A 11 50.58 -6.02 -19.94
CA ASN A 11 49.73 -5.13 -20.70
C ASN A 11 48.29 -5.65 -20.85
N ASN A 12 47.33 -4.73 -20.77
CA ASN A 12 46.17 -4.77 -21.65
C ASN A 12 45.92 -3.37 -22.21
N ASP A 13 46.40 -3.21 -23.43
CA ASP A 13 46.06 -2.14 -24.35
C ASP A 13 44.60 -2.25 -24.80
N ALA A 14 44.00 -1.08 -25.00
CA ALA A 14 43.05 -0.72 -26.05
C ALA A 14 41.92 -1.72 -26.38
N ASN A 15 40.70 -1.37 -25.96
CA ASN A 15 39.55 -1.55 -26.84
C ASN A 15 38.75 -0.25 -26.93
N ASP A 16 39.10 0.49 -27.96
CA ASP A 16 38.41 1.64 -28.51
C ASP A 16 37.26 1.09 -29.37
N THR A 17 36.02 1.42 -29.02
CA THR A 17 34.88 1.24 -29.92
C THR A 17 33.89 2.35 -29.65
N ALA A 18 34.12 3.44 -30.37
CA ALA A 18 33.13 4.48 -30.63
C ALA A 18 31.88 3.85 -31.26
N VAL A 19 30.74 4.02 -30.59
CA VAL A 19 29.41 3.88 -31.21
C VAL A 19 28.80 5.27 -31.20
N ASP A 20 28.89 5.91 -32.36
CA ASP A 20 28.09 7.07 -32.74
C ASP A 20 26.61 6.65 -32.75
N HIS A 21 25.83 7.21 -31.84
CA HIS A 21 24.38 7.31 -32.02
C HIS A 21 24.03 8.78 -32.28
N ASP A 22 24.11 9.11 -33.56
CA ASP A 22 23.39 10.22 -34.18
C ASP A 22 21.89 9.97 -34.01
N ASN A 23 21.21 10.85 -33.26
CA ASN A 23 19.75 10.89 -33.27
C ASN A 23 19.30 12.35 -33.31
N GLY A 24 19.54 12.97 -34.46
CA GLY A 24 18.81 14.15 -34.88
C GLY A 24 17.36 13.79 -35.19
N GLN A 25 16.44 14.15 -34.30
CA GLN A 25 15.04 14.32 -34.68
C GLN A 25 14.44 15.56 -34.02
N ASN A 26 14.59 16.62 -34.80
CA ASN A 26 13.72 17.78 -34.99
C ASN A 26 12.24 17.49 -34.61
N ASP A 27 11.71 18.19 -33.60
CA ASP A 27 10.28 18.47 -33.51
C ASP A 27 10.07 19.93 -33.11
N GLN A 28 9.70 20.70 -34.12
CA GLN A 28 9.06 22.00 -33.99
C GLN A 28 7.67 21.77 -33.38
N ILE A 29 7.42 22.25 -32.16
CA ILE A 29 6.06 22.48 -31.69
C ILE A 29 5.83 23.99 -31.62
N ALA A 30 4.92 24.40 -32.49
CA ALA A 30 4.49 25.75 -32.75
C ALA A 30 3.85 26.40 -31.51
N SER A 31 4.03 27.71 -31.44
CA SER A 31 3.23 28.65 -30.67
C SER A 31 1.74 28.56 -31.00
N GLY A 32 0.91 28.74 -29.98
CA GLY A 32 -0.46 29.25 -30.10
C GLY A 32 -1.51 28.34 -29.48
N ASP A 33 -2.06 28.72 -28.33
CA ASP A 33 -3.45 29.21 -28.25
C ASP A 33 -3.68 29.79 -26.85
N ASP A 34 -3.92 31.09 -26.79
CA ASP A 34 -4.48 31.80 -25.64
C ASP A 34 -5.90 31.26 -25.38
N ARG A 35 -6.14 30.65 -24.22
CA ARG A 35 -7.50 30.57 -23.65
C ARG A 35 -7.47 30.82 -22.16
N ASP A 36 -7.86 32.04 -21.83
CA ASP A 36 -8.51 32.42 -20.60
C ASP A 36 -9.60 31.40 -20.23
N VAL A 37 -9.43 30.72 -19.09
CA VAL A 37 -10.53 30.03 -18.41
C VAL A 37 -10.58 30.50 -16.96
N GLN A 38 -11.58 31.34 -16.73
CA GLN A 38 -12.11 31.85 -15.47
C GLN A 38 -12.51 30.72 -14.49
N PRO A 39 -12.18 30.81 -13.19
CA PRO A 39 -12.67 29.87 -12.19
C PRO A 39 -13.93 30.43 -11.52
N ASP A 40 -15.10 29.90 -11.89
CA ASP A 40 -16.34 30.14 -11.13
C ASP A 40 -16.70 28.95 -10.23
N GLN A 41 -17.23 29.35 -9.07
CA GLN A 41 -17.52 28.56 -7.88
C GLN A 41 -18.62 27.51 -8.03
N ALA A 42 -18.47 26.45 -7.22
CA ALA A 42 -19.45 25.71 -6.41
C ALA A 42 -20.86 25.43 -6.95
N THR A 43 -21.29 24.15 -6.91
CA THR A 43 -22.53 23.68 -6.24
C THR A 43 -22.58 22.14 -6.21
N GLN A 44 -22.87 21.58 -5.04
CA GLN A 44 -23.15 20.16 -4.79
C GLN A 44 -24.63 19.79 -5.08
N ALA A 45 -24.81 18.49 -5.39
CA ALA A 45 -26.03 17.65 -5.32
C ALA A 45 -26.99 17.65 -6.54
N PRO A 46 -27.85 16.61 -6.70
CA PRO A 46 -27.71 15.17 -6.45
C PRO A 46 -27.95 14.33 -7.74
N VAL A 47 -27.31 13.16 -7.87
CA VAL A 47 -27.56 12.25 -9.00
C VAL A 47 -28.84 11.45 -8.74
N LYS A 48 -29.83 11.63 -9.63
CA LYS A 48 -31.08 10.87 -9.70
C LYS A 48 -30.85 9.49 -10.34
N GLU A 49 -31.47 8.50 -9.72
CA GLU A 49 -31.88 7.21 -10.29
C GLU A 49 -32.55 7.41 -11.66
N HIS A 50 -32.17 6.57 -12.64
CA HIS A 50 -33.00 6.32 -13.80
C HIS A 50 -33.25 4.82 -13.93
N GLU A 51 -34.51 4.50 -13.71
CA GLU A 51 -35.18 3.22 -13.86
C GLU A 51 -35.40 2.92 -15.36
N ASP A 52 -35.47 1.62 -15.63
CA ASP A 52 -36.17 0.94 -16.73
C ASP A 52 -35.53 0.90 -18.14
N VAL A 53 -35.38 -0.32 -18.67
CA VAL A 53 -36.00 -0.76 -19.95
C VAL A 53 -35.91 -2.29 -20.06
N THR A 54 -37.11 -2.85 -20.06
CA THR A 54 -37.56 -4.20 -20.40
C THR A 54 -37.10 -4.68 -21.79
N THR A 55 -36.64 -5.94 -21.91
CA THR A 55 -36.78 -6.70 -23.16
C THR A 55 -37.13 -8.17 -22.91
N ASN A 56 -38.40 -8.50 -23.16
CA ASN A 56 -38.93 -9.86 -23.31
C ASN A 56 -38.48 -10.47 -24.64
N SER A 57 -38.16 -11.78 -24.67
CA SER A 57 -38.44 -12.67 -25.83
C SER A 57 -38.16 -14.15 -25.55
N PRO A 58 -38.76 -15.07 -26.34
CA PRO A 58 -39.49 -16.22 -25.80
C PRO A 58 -38.81 -17.60 -25.97
N LEU A 59 -39.40 -18.57 -25.26
CA LEU A 59 -39.26 -20.02 -25.40
C LEU A 59 -39.41 -20.53 -26.84
N PRO A 60 -38.79 -21.69 -27.16
CA PRO A 60 -39.37 -22.65 -28.07
C PRO A 60 -39.84 -23.94 -27.37
N VAL A 61 -40.86 -24.49 -28.00
CA VAL A 61 -41.76 -25.60 -27.66
C VAL A 61 -41.19 -26.95 -28.13
N ASN A 62 -41.52 -28.00 -27.36
CA ASN A 62 -41.62 -29.45 -27.64
C ASN A 62 -40.84 -30.09 -28.80
N GLU A 63 -40.18 -31.21 -28.47
CA GLU A 63 -40.18 -32.39 -29.35
C GLU A 63 -40.43 -33.67 -28.54
N ALA A 64 -41.29 -34.52 -29.12
CA ALA A 64 -41.89 -35.70 -28.51
C ALA A 64 -41.35 -36.98 -29.14
N ALA A 65 -41.60 -38.09 -28.42
CA ALA A 65 -41.63 -39.49 -28.86
C ALA A 65 -40.34 -40.33 -28.76
N ALA A 66 -40.36 -41.32 -27.85
CA ALA A 66 -40.40 -42.75 -28.23
C ALA A 66 -40.66 -43.66 -27.00
N ILE A 67 -41.68 -44.51 -27.12
CA ILE A 67 -42.04 -45.73 -26.35
C ILE A 67 -41.39 -46.91 -27.11
N PRO A 68 -40.86 -48.03 -26.51
CA PRO A 68 -41.64 -49.17 -25.94
C PRO A 68 -40.86 -50.11 -24.95
N PRO A 69 -41.31 -51.34 -24.64
CA PRO A 69 -42.60 -51.78 -24.07
C PRO A 69 -42.46 -52.61 -22.76
N ALA A 70 -43.60 -52.73 -22.06
CA ALA A 70 -44.10 -53.84 -21.24
C ALA A 70 -43.15 -54.94 -20.70
N GLN A 71 -43.15 -55.12 -19.37
CA GLN A 71 -42.98 -56.43 -18.74
C GLN A 71 -43.88 -56.59 -17.50
N SER A 72 -44.90 -57.42 -17.71
CA SER A 72 -45.50 -58.46 -16.86
C SER A 72 -45.83 -58.22 -15.38
N ALA A 73 -47.14 -58.35 -15.11
CA ALA A 73 -47.78 -58.80 -13.85
C ALA A 73 -47.16 -60.12 -13.33
N THR A 74 -47.13 -60.46 -12.04
CA THR A 74 -48.22 -60.89 -11.11
C THR A 74 -47.50 -61.42 -9.81
N PRO A 75 -48.11 -61.96 -8.73
CA PRO A 75 -49.35 -61.71 -7.96
C PRO A 75 -49.14 -61.42 -6.44
N ALA A 76 -50.26 -61.05 -5.79
CA ALA A 76 -50.51 -60.94 -4.33
C ALA A 76 -50.12 -62.18 -3.50
N GLU A 77 -49.73 -62.07 -2.23
CA GLU A 77 -50.55 -62.09 -0.97
C GLU A 77 -49.57 -62.16 0.25
N PRO A 78 -49.98 -62.20 1.55
CA PRO A 78 -51.10 -61.58 2.27
C PRO A 78 -50.68 -60.80 3.54
N VAL A 79 -51.57 -59.90 3.98
CA VAL A 79 -52.00 -59.59 5.36
C VAL A 79 -51.04 -59.94 6.51
N GLY A 80 -50.43 -58.90 7.11
CA GLY A 80 -49.71 -59.00 8.38
C GLY A 80 -49.73 -57.69 9.16
N ALA A 81 -50.68 -57.59 10.10
CA ALA A 81 -50.73 -56.72 11.27
C ALA A 81 -50.29 -55.24 11.11
N SER A 82 -51.28 -54.34 11.11
CA SER A 82 -51.11 -52.93 11.50
C SER A 82 -50.64 -52.84 12.96
N VAL A 83 -49.32 -52.90 13.16
CA VAL A 83 -48.70 -52.36 14.36
C VAL A 83 -48.83 -50.85 14.23
N SER A 84 -49.82 -50.28 14.92
CA SER A 84 -49.93 -48.85 15.19
C SER A 84 -48.71 -48.44 15.99
N THR A 85 -47.59 -48.28 15.28
CA THR A 85 -46.39 -47.66 15.80
C THR A 85 -46.80 -46.21 15.91
N SER A 86 -47.18 -45.79 17.12
CA SER A 86 -47.33 -44.40 17.49
C SER A 86 -45.99 -43.73 17.16
N SER A 87 -45.87 -43.22 15.94
CA SER A 87 -44.84 -42.28 15.56
C SER A 87 -45.11 -41.08 16.45
N THR A 88 -44.45 -41.06 17.59
CA THR A 88 -44.17 -39.84 18.33
C THR A 88 -43.47 -38.96 17.31
N GLN A 89 -44.28 -38.18 16.60
CA GLN A 89 -43.88 -37.19 15.63
C GLN A 89 -43.21 -36.12 16.49
N GLU A 90 -41.96 -36.41 16.85
CA GLU A 90 -41.05 -35.54 17.57
C GLU A 90 -41.10 -34.26 16.77
N SER A 91 -41.82 -33.28 17.33
CA SER A 91 -42.09 -32.00 16.71
C SER A 91 -40.73 -31.47 16.31
N GLN A 92 -40.39 -31.61 15.02
CA GLN A 92 -39.23 -30.99 14.43
C GLN A 92 -39.50 -29.51 14.59
N SER A 93 -39.02 -28.96 15.70
CA SER A 93 -39.14 -27.54 16.02
C SER A 93 -38.52 -26.83 14.82
N ALA A 94 -39.38 -26.27 13.97
CA ALA A 94 -38.97 -25.70 12.71
C ALA A 94 -37.85 -24.70 13.02
N VAL A 95 -36.65 -24.97 12.50
CA VAL A 95 -35.51 -24.09 12.71
C VAL A 95 -35.91 -22.73 12.17
N SER A 96 -36.02 -21.76 13.07
CA SER A 96 -36.44 -20.41 12.69
C SER A 96 -35.51 -19.89 11.60
N ALA A 97 -36.07 -19.45 10.47
CA ALA A 97 -35.31 -18.91 9.35
C ALA A 97 -34.33 -17.81 9.78
N GLY A 98 -34.69 -17.03 10.80
CA GLY A 98 -33.82 -16.00 11.38
C GLY A 98 -32.51 -16.55 11.95
N ILE A 99 -32.48 -17.77 12.49
CA ILE A 99 -31.24 -18.40 12.98
C ILE A 99 -30.32 -18.77 11.81
N VAL A 100 -30.89 -19.26 10.71
CA VAL A 100 -30.13 -19.62 9.51
C VAL A 100 -29.50 -18.38 8.87
N ILE A 101 -30.26 -17.28 8.76
CA ILE A 101 -29.74 -15.99 8.26
C ILE A 101 -28.62 -15.47 9.15
N LEU A 102 -28.84 -15.52 10.47
CA LEU A 102 -27.87 -15.00 11.42
C LEU A 102 -26.59 -15.85 11.46
N GLN A 103 -26.69 -17.16 11.25
CA GLN A 103 -25.53 -18.04 11.04
C GLN A 103 -24.74 -17.65 9.78
N TRP A 104 -25.43 -17.41 8.66
CA TRP A 104 -24.80 -17.01 7.40
C TRP A 104 -24.05 -15.68 7.55
N LEU A 105 -24.71 -14.67 8.15
CA LEU A 105 -24.10 -13.36 8.39
C LEU A 105 -22.86 -13.45 9.27
N THR A 106 -22.92 -14.22 10.36
CA THR A 106 -21.76 -14.42 11.24
C THR A 106 -20.56 -14.98 10.49
N TYR A 107 -20.75 -16.03 9.68
CA TYR A 107 -19.64 -16.62 8.94
C TYR A 107 -19.15 -15.70 7.82
N ALA A 108 -20.05 -15.07 7.08
CA ALA A 108 -19.68 -14.12 6.04
C ALA A 108 -18.84 -12.97 6.62
N PHE A 109 -19.32 -12.31 7.69
CA PHE A 109 -18.60 -11.19 8.29
C PHE A 109 -17.27 -11.60 8.92
N TRP A 110 -17.14 -12.77 9.54
CA TRP A 110 -15.83 -13.27 9.97
C TRP A 110 -14.90 -13.54 8.79
N GLY A 111 -15.41 -14.07 7.68
CA GLY A 111 -14.62 -14.24 6.46
C GLY A 111 -14.07 -12.93 5.90
N TRP A 112 -14.92 -11.91 5.79
CA TRP A 112 -14.50 -10.57 5.37
C TRP A 112 -13.55 -9.91 6.37
N THR A 113 -13.78 -10.10 7.67
CA THR A 113 -12.89 -9.59 8.73
C THR A 113 -11.51 -10.23 8.63
N LEU A 114 -11.43 -11.54 8.40
CA LEU A 114 -10.16 -12.24 8.17
C LEU A 114 -9.44 -11.74 6.92
N LEU A 115 -10.16 -11.50 5.83
CA LEU A 115 -9.58 -10.97 4.61
C LEU A 115 -8.96 -9.59 4.84
N ALA A 116 -9.71 -8.69 5.48
CA ALA A 116 -9.21 -7.37 5.86
C ALA A 116 -8.03 -7.46 6.85
N LEU A 117 -8.12 -8.33 7.86
CA LEU A 117 -7.05 -8.57 8.82
C LEU A 117 -5.79 -9.13 8.15
N THR A 118 -5.93 -10.03 7.18
CA THR A 118 -4.79 -10.56 6.41
C THR A 118 -4.06 -9.44 5.67
N GLY A 119 -4.81 -8.53 5.02
CA GLY A 119 -4.25 -7.32 4.44
C GLY A 119 -3.55 -6.45 5.48
N LEU A 120 -4.15 -6.28 6.67
CA LEU A 120 -3.57 -5.45 7.73
C LEU A 120 -2.26 -6.04 8.25
N ILE A 121 -2.23 -7.35 8.49
CA ILE A 121 -1.03 -8.09 8.88
C ILE A 121 0.06 -7.88 7.83
N ALA A 122 -0.28 -8.04 6.54
CA ALA A 122 0.67 -7.85 5.45
C ALA A 122 1.27 -6.45 5.49
N THR A 123 0.44 -5.41 5.50
CA THR A 123 0.87 -4.02 5.53
C THR A 123 1.74 -3.70 6.73
N VAL A 124 1.36 -4.16 7.93
CA VAL A 124 2.14 -3.96 9.15
C VAL A 124 3.50 -4.65 9.04
N LEU A 125 3.54 -5.92 8.65
CA LEU A 125 4.79 -6.66 8.53
C LEU A 125 5.69 -6.10 7.43
N PHE A 126 5.15 -5.70 6.27
CA PHE A 126 5.93 -5.04 5.23
C PHE A 126 6.55 -3.72 5.71
N ALA A 127 5.78 -2.87 6.38
CA ALA A 127 6.32 -1.64 6.93
C ALA A 127 7.43 -1.89 7.96
N PHE A 128 7.33 -2.96 8.76
CA PHE A 128 8.34 -3.32 9.74
C PHE A 128 9.62 -3.92 9.13
N PHE A 129 9.50 -4.68 8.04
CA PHE A 129 10.64 -5.42 7.48
C PHE A 129 11.30 -4.73 6.29
N THR A 130 10.58 -3.94 5.48
CA THR A 130 11.10 -3.48 4.18
C THR A 130 11.13 -1.97 4.00
N ASP A 131 10.76 -1.19 5.03
CA ASP A 131 10.56 0.28 4.95
C ASP A 131 9.70 0.71 3.75
N ALA A 132 8.85 -0.19 3.24
CA ALA A 132 8.09 0.04 2.02
C ALA A 132 7.05 1.13 2.24
N ASP A 133 6.93 2.04 1.28
CA ASP A 133 5.87 3.03 1.28
C ASP A 133 4.52 2.35 1.06
N THR A 134 3.80 2.14 2.16
CA THR A 134 2.46 1.56 2.19
C THR A 134 1.38 2.62 2.47
N SER A 135 1.76 3.90 2.45
CA SER A 135 0.91 5.05 2.83
C SER A 135 -0.46 5.07 2.14
N GLY A 136 -0.52 4.64 0.87
CA GLY A 136 -1.76 4.62 0.08
C GLY A 136 -2.76 3.52 0.47
N THR A 137 -2.30 2.36 0.96
CA THR A 137 -3.18 1.20 1.21
C THR A 137 -3.57 1.04 2.68
N ILE A 138 -2.72 1.49 3.62
CA ILE A 138 -2.97 1.38 5.07
C ILE A 138 -4.34 1.93 5.48
N PRO A 139 -4.77 3.14 5.07
CA PRO A 139 -6.00 3.73 5.61
C PRO A 139 -7.23 2.90 5.25
N TYR A 140 -7.28 2.36 4.03
CA TYR A 140 -8.39 1.53 3.56
C TYR A 140 -8.50 0.23 4.32
N VAL A 141 -7.36 -0.44 4.54
CA VAL A 141 -7.31 -1.73 5.23
C VAL A 141 -7.66 -1.56 6.72
N ILE A 142 -7.08 -0.54 7.39
CA ILE A 142 -7.44 -0.22 8.79
C ILE A 142 -8.93 0.11 8.90
N ALA A 143 -9.47 0.95 8.01
CA ALA A 143 -10.88 1.32 8.02
C ALA A 143 -11.80 0.11 7.82
N ALA A 144 -11.50 -0.75 6.85
CA ALA A 144 -12.24 -1.98 6.60
C ALA A 144 -12.27 -2.89 7.85
N THR A 145 -11.11 -3.07 8.50
CA THR A 145 -11.01 -3.86 9.73
C THR A 145 -11.79 -3.23 10.89
N LEU A 146 -11.73 -1.91 11.06
CA LEU A 146 -12.47 -1.18 12.11
C LEU A 146 -13.98 -1.28 11.96
N VAL A 147 -14.50 -1.29 10.72
CA VAL A 147 -15.94 -1.42 10.47
C VAL A 147 -16.40 -2.87 10.59
N LEU A 148 -15.63 -3.83 10.05
CA LEU A 148 -16.02 -5.25 10.02
C LEU A 148 -15.93 -5.93 11.39
N LEU A 149 -14.97 -5.53 12.24
CA LEU A 149 -14.80 -6.11 13.58
C LEU A 149 -16.06 -5.99 14.47
N PRO A 150 -16.65 -4.81 14.72
CA PRO A 150 -17.82 -4.70 15.59
C PRO A 150 -19.03 -5.44 15.00
N ILE A 151 -19.20 -5.42 13.67
CA ILE A 151 -20.31 -6.12 13.00
C ILE A 151 -20.16 -7.64 13.17
N SER A 152 -19.00 -8.20 12.85
CA SER A 152 -18.72 -9.64 13.00
C SER A 152 -18.84 -10.09 14.46
N PHE A 153 -18.34 -9.28 15.40
CA PHE A 153 -18.43 -9.56 16.83
C PHE A 153 -19.88 -9.60 17.32
N VAL A 154 -20.69 -8.60 16.96
CA VAL A 154 -22.10 -8.54 17.36
C VAL A 154 -22.90 -9.71 16.77
N CYS A 155 -22.71 -10.00 15.47
CA CYS A 155 -23.33 -11.16 14.83
C CYS A 155 -22.96 -12.47 15.54
N ASP A 156 -21.69 -12.68 15.91
CA ASP A 156 -21.24 -13.89 16.61
C ASP A 156 -21.81 -13.99 18.03
N VAL A 157 -21.91 -12.88 18.76
CA VAL A 157 -22.52 -12.86 20.10
C VAL A 157 -24.00 -13.23 20.04
N PHE A 158 -24.75 -12.69 19.07
CA PHE A 158 -26.16 -13.06 18.89
C PHE A 158 -26.33 -14.51 18.41
N TYR A 159 -25.42 -14.97 17.55
CA TYR A 159 -25.44 -16.34 17.02
C TYR A 159 -25.12 -17.36 18.10
N GLY A 160 -24.02 -17.15 18.83
CA GLY A 160 -23.55 -18.06 19.88
C GLY A 160 -24.56 -18.23 21.03
N ARG A 161 -25.46 -17.27 21.24
CA ARG A 161 -26.58 -17.40 22.20
C ARG A 161 -27.69 -18.32 21.71
N LYS A 162 -27.85 -18.47 20.39
CA LYS A 162 -28.93 -19.23 19.74
C LYS A 162 -28.42 -20.46 18.97
N GLU A 163 -27.13 -20.78 19.08
CA GLU A 163 -26.53 -21.87 18.31
C GLU A 163 -27.14 -23.23 18.74
N PRO A 164 -27.83 -23.95 17.84
CA PRO A 164 -28.42 -25.24 18.18
C PRO A 164 -27.32 -26.29 18.37
N THR A 165 -27.50 -27.18 19.34
CA THR A 165 -26.53 -28.25 19.65
C THR A 165 -26.42 -29.28 18.52
N LYS A 166 -27.50 -29.49 17.75
CA LYS A 166 -27.51 -30.35 16.57
C LYS A 166 -27.97 -29.53 15.37
N LYS A 167 -27.08 -29.37 14.38
CA LYS A 167 -27.37 -28.65 13.13
C LYS A 167 -27.97 -29.63 12.13
N HIS A 168 -29.17 -29.34 11.65
CA HIS A 168 -29.87 -30.13 10.62
C HIS A 168 -30.37 -29.22 9.48
N GLY A 169 -30.54 -29.79 8.29
CA GLY A 169 -31.09 -29.08 7.12
C GLY A 169 -30.22 -27.91 6.65
N ALA A 170 -30.86 -26.76 6.39
CA ALA A 170 -30.21 -25.57 5.80
C ALA A 170 -29.02 -25.05 6.64
N SER A 171 -29.09 -25.13 7.97
CA SER A 171 -27.99 -24.72 8.87
C SER A 171 -26.71 -25.53 8.65
N MET A 172 -26.84 -26.82 8.32
CA MET A 172 -25.71 -27.69 7.99
C MET A 172 -25.06 -27.27 6.67
N VAL A 173 -25.87 -26.95 5.65
CA VAL A 173 -25.37 -26.53 4.33
C VAL A 173 -24.57 -25.23 4.44
N VAL A 174 -25.10 -24.22 5.14
CA VAL A 174 -24.41 -22.93 5.33
C VAL A 174 -23.07 -23.11 6.06
N MET A 175 -23.03 -23.98 7.07
CA MET A 175 -21.81 -24.32 7.79
C MET A 175 -20.76 -24.95 6.87
N VAL A 176 -21.16 -25.95 6.07
CA VAL A 176 -20.25 -26.66 5.17
C VAL A 176 -19.67 -25.72 4.12
N ILE A 177 -20.49 -24.85 3.50
CA ILE A 177 -20.04 -23.90 2.48
C ILE A 177 -18.92 -23.00 3.04
N HIS A 178 -19.14 -22.35 4.18
CA HIS A 178 -18.14 -21.46 4.75
C HIS A 178 -16.91 -22.20 5.28
N ALA A 179 -17.09 -23.37 5.88
CA ALA A 179 -15.98 -24.21 6.33
C ALA A 179 -15.07 -24.58 5.15
N VAL A 180 -15.65 -25.01 4.02
CA VAL A 180 -14.87 -25.32 2.81
C VAL A 180 -14.14 -24.07 2.30
N LEU A 181 -14.82 -22.92 2.23
CA LEU A 181 -14.17 -21.66 1.80
C LEU A 181 -12.97 -21.30 2.70
N PHE A 182 -13.13 -21.33 4.03
CA PHE A 182 -12.04 -21.03 4.95
C PHE A 182 -10.89 -22.04 4.87
N ALA A 183 -11.21 -23.32 4.70
CA ALA A 183 -10.19 -24.35 4.49
C ALA A 183 -9.41 -24.11 3.19
N LEU A 184 -10.09 -23.77 2.08
CA LEU A 184 -9.44 -23.50 0.80
C LEU A 184 -8.52 -22.28 0.87
N PHE A 185 -8.95 -21.18 1.49
CA PHE A 185 -8.09 -20.00 1.70
C PHE A 185 -6.89 -20.33 2.60
N GLY A 186 -7.10 -21.04 3.71
CA GLY A 186 -6.02 -21.45 4.61
C GLY A 186 -5.00 -22.37 3.93
N ILE A 187 -5.46 -23.38 3.19
CA ILE A 187 -4.58 -24.29 2.43
C ILE A 187 -3.84 -23.54 1.32
N GLY A 188 -4.52 -22.63 0.60
CA GLY A 188 -3.89 -21.80 -0.43
C GLY A 188 -2.75 -20.95 0.13
N MET A 189 -2.99 -20.25 1.24
CA MET A 189 -1.97 -19.46 1.94
C MET A 189 -0.79 -20.33 2.42
N LEU A 190 -1.07 -21.53 2.94
CA LEU A 190 -0.02 -22.46 3.38
C LEU A 190 0.84 -22.96 2.22
N ILE A 191 0.23 -23.35 1.10
CA ILE A 191 0.96 -23.77 -0.11
C ILE A 191 1.84 -22.62 -0.60
N SER A 192 1.30 -21.40 -0.69
CA SER A 192 2.07 -20.21 -1.07
C SER A 192 3.26 -19.98 -0.12
N ALA A 193 3.08 -20.12 1.20
CA ALA A 193 4.16 -19.95 2.16
C ALA A 193 5.28 -20.98 1.94
N VAL A 194 4.91 -22.26 1.75
CA VAL A 194 5.87 -23.34 1.49
C VAL A 194 6.63 -23.12 0.18
N LEU A 195 5.95 -22.67 -0.89
CA LEU A 195 6.61 -22.36 -2.17
C LEU A 195 7.64 -21.24 -2.03
N ILE A 196 7.31 -20.17 -1.30
CA ILE A 196 8.25 -19.07 -1.05
C ILE A 196 9.42 -19.52 -0.19
N ILE A 197 9.19 -20.40 0.81
CA ILE A 197 10.27 -20.98 1.62
C ILE A 197 11.22 -21.82 0.76
N VAL A 198 10.68 -22.65 -0.14
CA VAL A 198 11.51 -23.45 -1.09
C VAL A 198 12.29 -22.52 -2.02
N GLN A 199 11.66 -21.47 -2.53
CA GLN A 199 12.33 -20.47 -3.36
C GLN A 199 13.47 -19.78 -2.59
N LEU A 200 13.24 -19.37 -1.34
CA LEU A 200 14.26 -18.79 -0.47
C LEU A 200 15.42 -19.75 -0.22
N ALA A 201 15.13 -21.05 -0.05
CA ALA A 201 16.15 -22.08 0.14
C ALA A 201 17.02 -22.29 -1.13
N ILE A 202 16.44 -22.15 -2.33
CA ILE A 202 17.16 -22.30 -3.61
C ILE A 202 17.94 -21.03 -3.96
N SER A 203 17.33 -19.85 -3.80
CA SER A 203 17.92 -18.57 -4.19
C SER A 203 18.94 -18.02 -3.19
N GLY A 204 18.95 -18.53 -1.94
CA GLY A 204 19.81 -18.03 -0.87
C GLY A 204 19.29 -16.74 -0.22
N LEU A 205 19.89 -16.38 0.92
CA LEU A 205 19.55 -15.16 1.68
C LEU A 205 20.23 -13.94 1.04
N GLY A 206 19.64 -13.40 -0.03
CA GLY A 206 20.06 -12.11 -0.62
C GLY A 206 19.40 -10.90 0.05
N GLU A 207 19.68 -9.69 -0.44
CA GLU A 207 19.03 -8.44 0.03
C GLU A 207 17.49 -8.47 -0.12
N SER A 208 16.94 -9.29 -1.02
CA SER A 208 15.49 -9.49 -1.19
C SER A 208 14.85 -10.36 -0.10
N SER A 209 15.63 -10.87 0.85
CA SER A 209 15.14 -11.77 1.90
C SER A 209 14.18 -11.10 2.88
N GLU A 210 14.32 -9.80 3.17
CA GLU A 210 13.44 -9.06 4.09
C GLU A 210 11.98 -9.07 3.61
N TYR A 211 11.77 -8.81 2.32
CA TYR A 211 10.45 -8.84 1.69
C TYR A 211 9.83 -10.24 1.70
N GLN A 212 10.63 -11.26 1.41
CA GLN A 212 10.16 -12.65 1.43
C GLN A 212 9.81 -13.11 2.85
N ILE A 213 10.59 -12.72 3.87
CA ILE A 213 10.31 -13.02 5.27
C ILE A 213 8.97 -12.40 5.71
N ALA A 214 8.71 -11.14 5.34
CA ALA A 214 7.45 -10.47 5.66
C ALA A 214 6.24 -11.20 5.04
N ILE A 215 6.35 -11.64 3.78
CA ILE A 215 5.30 -12.43 3.12
C ILE A 215 5.09 -13.76 3.81
N ILE A 216 6.17 -14.52 4.06
CA ILE A 216 6.08 -15.84 4.71
C ILE A 216 5.39 -15.69 6.08
N ALA A 217 5.79 -14.71 6.88
CA ALA A 217 5.18 -14.44 8.18
C ALA A 217 3.69 -14.11 8.06
N THR A 218 3.32 -13.28 7.08
CA THR A 218 1.92 -12.93 6.78
C THR A 218 1.10 -14.17 6.42
N LEU A 219 1.59 -15.00 5.51
CA LEU A 219 0.89 -16.20 5.03
C LEU A 219 0.73 -17.24 6.13
N LEU A 220 1.77 -17.48 6.95
CA LEU A 220 1.71 -18.41 8.06
C LEU A 220 0.74 -17.96 9.14
N LEU A 221 0.79 -16.68 9.53
CA LEU A 221 -0.13 -16.14 10.53
C LEU A 221 -1.58 -16.18 10.03
N SER A 222 -1.81 -15.78 8.77
CA SER A 222 -3.13 -15.83 8.15
C SER A 222 -3.66 -17.27 8.05
N THR A 223 -2.81 -18.24 7.72
CA THR A 223 -3.16 -19.67 7.72
C THR A 223 -3.67 -20.11 9.09
N VAL A 224 -3.00 -19.72 10.17
CA VAL A 224 -3.44 -20.04 11.54
C VAL A 224 -4.81 -19.42 11.84
N LEU A 225 -5.03 -18.16 11.44
CA LEU A 225 -6.31 -17.47 11.67
C LEU A 225 -7.46 -18.10 10.87
N TYR A 226 -7.23 -18.46 9.60
CA TYR A 226 -8.22 -19.21 8.81
C TYR A 226 -8.48 -20.59 9.39
N ALA A 227 -7.46 -21.31 9.88
CA ALA A 227 -7.63 -22.60 10.53
C ALA A 227 -8.44 -22.51 11.84
N LEU A 228 -8.18 -21.50 12.67
CA LEU A 228 -8.97 -21.24 13.88
C LEU A 228 -10.44 -20.93 13.55
N THR A 229 -10.67 -20.17 12.49
CA THR A 229 -12.02 -19.81 12.02
C THR A 229 -12.75 -21.00 11.41
N PHE A 230 -12.02 -21.86 10.69
CA PHE A 230 -12.53 -23.16 10.22
C PHE A 230 -12.97 -24.05 11.39
N ILE A 231 -12.13 -24.19 12.43
CA ILE A 231 -12.45 -24.96 13.64
C ILE A 231 -13.67 -24.37 14.34
N ARG A 232 -13.77 -23.04 14.46
CA ARG A 232 -14.94 -22.33 15.01
C ARG A 232 -16.21 -22.59 14.21
N THR A 233 -16.10 -22.66 12.89
CA THR A 233 -17.22 -22.89 11.96
C THR A 233 -17.76 -24.31 12.09
N LEU A 234 -16.87 -25.30 12.11
CA LEU A 234 -17.25 -26.70 12.34
C LEU A 234 -17.78 -26.94 13.77
N ASN A 235 -17.27 -26.18 14.75
CA ASN A 235 -17.56 -26.35 16.18
C ASN A 235 -17.53 -27.83 16.62
N PRO A 236 -16.44 -28.58 16.34
CA PRO A 236 -16.40 -30.03 16.55
C PRO A 236 -16.46 -30.41 18.04
N LEU A 237 -16.14 -29.47 18.93
CA LEU A 237 -16.00 -29.68 20.36
C LEU A 237 -16.88 -28.69 21.13
N PRO A 238 -18.22 -28.86 21.14
CA PRO A 238 -19.14 -27.94 21.80
C PRO A 238 -18.86 -27.81 23.31
N LYS A 239 -18.18 -28.79 23.91
CA LYS A 239 -17.77 -28.76 25.33
C LYS A 239 -16.67 -27.74 25.64
N LEU A 240 -15.81 -27.38 24.68
CA LEU A 240 -14.60 -26.58 24.94
C LEU A 240 -14.84 -25.07 25.11
N ARG A 241 -16.09 -24.60 25.18
CA ARG A 241 -16.43 -23.16 25.27
C ARG A 241 -15.76 -22.30 24.18
N ILE A 242 -15.27 -22.90 23.08
CA ILE A 242 -14.55 -22.22 21.99
C ILE A 242 -15.40 -21.09 21.41
N ALA A 243 -16.70 -21.32 21.25
CA ALA A 243 -17.65 -20.31 20.75
C ALA A 243 -17.69 -19.02 21.60
N LYS A 244 -17.33 -19.08 22.90
CA LYS A 244 -17.28 -17.89 23.76
C LYS A 244 -15.93 -17.19 23.74
N PHE A 245 -14.84 -17.96 23.68
CA PHE A 245 -13.48 -17.42 23.71
C PHE A 245 -13.02 -16.90 22.34
N TYR A 246 -13.45 -17.55 21.26
CA TYR A 246 -13.08 -17.20 19.90
C TYR A 246 -13.29 -15.72 19.54
N PRO A 247 -14.48 -15.11 19.70
CA PRO A 247 -14.68 -13.72 19.30
C PRO A 247 -13.83 -12.74 20.11
N ILE A 248 -13.56 -13.05 21.39
CA ILE A 248 -12.71 -12.23 22.25
C ILE A 248 -11.24 -12.35 21.80
N ALA A 249 -10.76 -13.57 21.56
CA ALA A 249 -9.40 -13.81 21.10
C ALA A 249 -9.15 -13.16 19.74
N MET A 250 -10.07 -13.31 18.78
CA MET A 250 -9.97 -12.67 17.47
C MET A 250 -10.02 -11.15 17.56
N ALA A 251 -10.90 -10.59 18.41
CA ALA A 251 -10.94 -9.15 18.63
C ALA A 251 -9.61 -8.63 19.21
N ALA A 252 -9.00 -9.36 20.15
CA ALA A 252 -7.70 -9.00 20.70
C ALA A 252 -6.59 -9.02 19.63
N VAL A 253 -6.56 -10.04 18.77
CA VAL A 253 -5.61 -10.10 17.64
C VAL A 253 -5.81 -8.92 16.69
N VAL A 254 -7.06 -8.62 16.31
CA VAL A 254 -7.37 -7.50 15.42
C VAL A 254 -6.93 -6.17 16.03
N VAL A 255 -7.25 -5.91 17.30
CA VAL A 255 -6.86 -4.68 18.01
C VAL A 255 -5.33 -4.54 18.09
N LEU A 256 -4.61 -5.64 18.33
CA LEU A 256 -3.15 -5.64 18.34
C LEU A 256 -2.57 -5.19 16.99
N PHE A 257 -3.09 -5.70 15.87
CA PHE A 257 -2.64 -5.30 14.54
C PHE A 257 -3.06 -3.88 14.16
N ILE A 258 -4.22 -3.41 14.62
CA ILE A 258 -4.63 -2.01 14.45
C ILE A 258 -3.62 -1.08 15.15
N ILE A 259 -3.27 -1.38 16.41
CA ILE A 259 -2.25 -0.61 17.15
C ILE A 259 -0.90 -0.65 16.42
N GLY A 260 -0.49 -1.83 15.95
CA GLY A 260 0.73 -1.99 15.13
C GLY A 260 0.70 -1.13 13.85
N GLY A 261 -0.46 -1.04 13.20
CA GLY A 261 -0.67 -0.21 12.02
C GLY A 261 -0.53 1.30 12.28
N PHE A 262 -0.96 1.76 13.46
CA PHE A 262 -0.78 3.16 13.85
C PHE A 262 0.66 3.50 14.24
N ILE A 263 1.32 2.64 15.01
CA ILE A 263 2.67 2.92 15.54
C ILE A 263 3.72 2.90 14.43
N GLY A 264 3.63 1.99 13.46
CA GLY A 264 4.62 1.89 12.39
C GLY A 264 4.20 2.67 11.13
N PRO A 265 3.38 2.07 10.25
CA PRO A 265 3.09 2.62 8.93
C PRO A 265 2.53 4.05 8.93
N VAL A 266 1.55 4.35 9.81
CA VAL A 266 0.92 5.68 9.85
C VAL A 266 1.90 6.74 10.33
N ALA A 267 2.70 6.45 11.36
CA ALA A 267 3.73 7.37 11.84
C ALA A 267 4.77 7.65 10.75
N GLN A 268 5.24 6.61 10.05
CA GLN A 268 6.17 6.76 8.93
C GLN A 268 5.60 7.60 7.78
N ALA A 269 4.31 7.45 7.45
CA ALA A 269 3.64 8.24 6.43
C ALA A 269 3.53 9.72 6.82
N GLN A 270 3.28 10.02 8.10
CA GLN A 270 3.28 11.40 8.60
C GLN A 270 4.66 12.04 8.49
N LEU A 271 5.72 11.32 8.88
CA LEU A 271 7.09 11.81 8.74
C LEU A 271 7.46 12.06 7.27
N ALA A 272 7.11 11.14 6.37
CA ALA A 272 7.35 11.31 4.93
C ALA A 272 6.60 12.52 4.35
N LYS A 273 5.37 12.79 4.83
CA LYS A 273 4.61 13.97 4.43
C LYS A 273 5.31 15.26 4.86
N VAL A 274 5.82 15.32 6.09
CA VAL A 274 6.58 16.47 6.58
C VAL A 274 7.84 16.67 5.74
N ASP A 275 8.57 15.60 5.43
CA ASP A 275 9.77 15.68 4.59
C ASP A 275 9.44 16.16 3.17
N THR A 276 8.35 15.68 2.56
CA THR A 276 7.88 16.16 1.25
C THR A 276 7.50 17.65 1.27
N GLN A 277 6.94 18.14 2.38
CA GLN A 277 6.67 19.57 2.55
C GLN A 277 7.96 20.38 2.69
N THR A 278 8.95 19.83 3.39
CA THR A 278 10.30 20.41 3.48
C THR A 278 10.96 20.50 2.11
N ASP A 279 10.88 19.45 1.28
CA ASP A 279 11.44 19.47 -0.08
C ASP A 279 10.85 20.59 -0.93
N LYS A 280 9.51 20.68 -0.97
CA LYS A 280 8.80 21.74 -1.68
C LYS A 280 9.15 23.13 -1.16
N ALA A 281 9.31 23.26 0.16
CA ALA A 281 9.70 24.52 0.79
C ALA A 281 11.14 24.93 0.42
N VAL A 282 12.10 24.00 0.37
CA VAL A 282 13.47 24.27 -0.07
C VAL A 282 13.50 24.77 -1.52
N ASP A 283 12.73 24.14 -2.41
CA ASP A 283 12.63 24.55 -3.81
C ASP A 283 11.97 25.93 -3.96
N ASP A 284 10.87 26.18 -3.24
CA ASP A 284 10.19 27.48 -3.22
C ASP A 284 11.11 28.59 -2.69
N ILE A 285 11.81 28.37 -1.58
CA ILE A 285 12.79 29.33 -1.04
C ILE A 285 13.90 29.59 -2.05
N THR A 286 14.45 28.57 -2.69
CA THR A 286 15.49 28.71 -3.73
C THR A 286 15.00 29.60 -4.88
N SER A 287 13.77 29.37 -5.35
CA SER A 287 13.13 30.19 -6.38
C SER A 287 12.95 31.64 -5.92
N LYS A 288 12.47 31.85 -4.70
CA LYS A 288 12.24 33.19 -4.12
C LYS A 288 13.52 33.96 -3.85
N VAL A 289 14.61 33.28 -3.46
CA VAL A 289 15.94 33.90 -3.35
C VAL A 289 16.43 34.36 -4.73
N ASN A 290 16.25 33.55 -5.78
CA ASN A 290 16.63 33.94 -7.14
C ASN A 290 15.82 35.14 -7.65
N GLU A 291 14.50 35.15 -7.41
CA GLU A 291 13.62 36.27 -7.73
C GLU A 291 14.03 37.55 -6.99
N TYR A 292 14.33 37.43 -5.69
CA TYR A 292 14.76 38.54 -4.85
C TYR A 292 16.10 39.11 -5.32
N VAL A 293 17.08 38.25 -5.64
CA VAL A 293 18.39 38.66 -6.14
C VAL A 293 18.29 39.35 -7.50
N SER A 294 17.46 38.84 -8.40
CA SER A 294 17.20 39.46 -9.71
C SER A 294 16.70 40.90 -9.56
N THR A 295 15.81 41.13 -8.58
CA THR A 295 15.18 42.44 -8.34
C THR A 295 16.08 43.38 -7.54
N ASN A 296 16.72 42.88 -6.47
CA ASN A 296 17.42 43.72 -5.49
C ASN A 296 18.94 43.75 -5.67
N SER A 297 19.49 42.91 -6.56
CA SER A 297 20.93 42.77 -6.79
C SER A 297 21.76 42.41 -5.54
N LYS A 298 21.13 41.86 -4.51
CA LYS A 298 21.77 41.39 -3.27
C LYS A 298 21.01 40.19 -2.70
N LEU A 299 21.70 39.38 -1.89
CA LEU A 299 21.05 38.32 -1.13
C LEU A 299 20.10 38.92 -0.08
N PRO A 300 18.99 38.24 0.24
CA PRO A 300 18.19 38.60 1.41
C PRO A 300 19.04 38.43 2.69
N GLU A 301 18.78 39.25 3.72
CA GLU A 301 19.46 39.12 5.01
C GLU A 301 18.85 37.96 5.81
N SER A 302 17.55 37.73 5.63
CA SER A 302 16.81 36.64 6.27
C SER A 302 15.68 36.11 5.38
N LEU A 303 15.12 34.95 5.74
CA LEU A 303 13.94 34.40 5.04
C LEU A 303 12.69 35.29 5.15
N ASN A 304 12.65 36.23 6.11
CA ASN A 304 11.54 37.18 6.27
C ASN A 304 11.51 38.26 5.18
N ASP A 305 12.62 38.44 4.45
CA ASP A 305 12.68 39.39 3.33
C ASP A 305 12.02 38.81 2.06
N LEU A 306 11.66 37.52 2.09
CA LEU A 306 11.06 36.79 1.00
C LEU A 306 9.54 36.72 1.19
N SER A 307 8.78 36.92 0.12
CA SER A 307 7.33 36.68 0.10
C SER A 307 7.06 35.19 -0.11
N LEU A 308 7.14 34.41 0.97
CA LEU A 308 6.91 32.96 0.97
C LEU A 308 5.41 32.63 0.94
N GLY A 309 5.04 31.51 0.32
CA GLY A 309 3.69 30.96 0.43
C GLY A 309 3.38 30.50 1.87
N SER A 310 2.09 30.40 2.23
CA SER A 310 1.69 30.01 3.59
C SER A 310 2.24 28.66 4.02
N GLU A 311 2.25 27.67 3.12
CA GLU A 311 2.79 26.34 3.43
C GLU A 311 4.31 26.37 3.69
N THR A 312 5.07 27.10 2.88
CA THR A 312 6.52 27.29 3.07
C THR A 312 6.81 28.04 4.37
N ALA A 313 6.03 29.09 4.66
CA ALA A 313 6.15 29.86 5.89
C ALA A 313 5.91 28.99 7.15
N ASP A 314 4.94 28.08 7.10
CA ASP A 314 4.66 27.14 8.20
C ASP A 314 5.84 26.19 8.46
N VAL A 315 6.49 25.69 7.40
CA VAL A 315 7.68 24.82 7.50
C VAL A 315 8.88 25.58 8.07
N VAL A 316 9.09 26.83 7.64
CA VAL A 316 10.15 27.70 8.17
C VAL A 316 9.89 28.03 9.64
N ALA A 317 8.63 28.33 10.01
CA ALA A 317 8.23 28.64 11.38
C ALA A 317 8.39 27.43 12.33
N ALA A 318 8.21 26.21 11.82
CA ALA A 318 8.51 24.98 12.55
C ALA A 318 10.02 24.74 12.78
N ALA A 319 10.88 25.67 12.34
CA ALA A 319 12.34 25.60 12.41
C ALA A 319 12.96 24.43 11.64
N SER A 320 12.25 23.93 10.63
CA SER A 320 12.76 22.86 9.77
C SER A 320 13.76 23.35 8.73
N ILE A 321 13.84 24.65 8.45
CA ILE A 321 14.75 25.23 7.44
C ILE A 321 15.47 26.46 7.99
N THR A 322 16.77 26.53 7.76
CA THR A 322 17.62 27.66 8.11
C THR A 322 18.34 28.20 6.88
N TYR A 323 18.50 29.53 6.83
CA TYR A 323 19.15 30.25 5.74
C TYR A 323 20.37 31.01 6.25
N LYS A 324 21.47 30.95 5.50
CA LYS A 324 22.69 31.68 5.80
C LYS A 324 23.29 32.28 4.52
N PRO A 325 23.36 33.61 4.39
CA PRO A 325 24.08 34.23 3.29
C PRO A 325 25.59 34.09 3.53
N GLU A 326 26.36 33.75 2.50
CA GLU A 326 27.82 33.52 2.60
C GLU A 326 28.65 34.58 1.85
N GLY A 327 27.99 35.44 1.06
CA GLY A 327 28.61 36.58 0.37
C GLY A 327 28.60 36.43 -1.15
N SER A 328 29.50 37.14 -1.82
CA SER A 328 29.66 37.07 -3.28
C SER A 328 31.06 36.60 -3.68
N ALA A 329 31.14 35.92 -4.82
CA ALA A 329 32.37 35.52 -5.48
C ALA A 329 32.31 35.97 -6.94
N THR A 330 33.34 36.66 -7.41
CA THR A 330 33.41 37.04 -8.83
C THR A 330 34.06 35.92 -9.62
N SER A 331 33.39 35.44 -10.67
CA SER A 331 33.93 34.46 -11.62
C SER A 331 33.85 35.02 -13.05
N GLY A 332 34.86 34.75 -13.88
CA GLY A 332 34.89 35.17 -15.28
C GLY A 332 36.14 35.93 -15.72
N THR A 333 36.29 36.12 -17.03
CA THR A 333 37.37 36.90 -17.66
C THR A 333 37.02 38.39 -17.69
N ARG A 334 37.99 39.27 -18.01
CA ARG A 334 37.82 40.74 -17.98
C ARG A 334 36.61 41.28 -18.75
N SER A 335 36.08 40.53 -19.72
CA SER A 335 34.97 40.97 -20.58
C SER A 335 33.58 40.46 -20.17
N LEU A 336 33.49 39.48 -19.25
CA LEU A 336 32.23 38.90 -18.77
C LEU A 336 32.38 38.58 -17.29
N ARG A 337 32.19 39.59 -16.43
CA ARG A 337 32.19 39.40 -14.98
C ARG A 337 30.81 38.92 -14.55
N THR A 338 30.75 37.68 -14.09
CA THR A 338 29.57 37.14 -13.42
C THR A 338 29.82 37.21 -11.92
N GLU A 339 28.96 37.94 -11.22
CA GLU A 339 28.96 37.91 -9.76
C GLU A 339 28.10 36.73 -9.30
N GLU A 340 28.72 35.75 -8.65
CA GLU A 340 28.03 34.64 -8.00
C GLU A 340 27.70 35.04 -6.56
N LEU A 341 26.41 35.10 -6.21
CA LEU A 341 25.96 35.26 -4.84
C LEU A 341 25.75 33.89 -4.21
N ARG A 342 26.42 33.62 -3.09
CA ARG A 342 26.48 32.31 -2.43
C ARG A 342 25.71 32.31 -1.12
N TYR A 343 24.95 31.25 -0.89
CA TYR A 343 24.17 31.06 0.32
C TYR A 343 24.01 29.58 0.66
N GLN A 344 23.63 29.31 1.90
CA GLN A 344 23.39 27.96 2.38
C GLN A 344 21.96 27.84 2.91
N LEU A 345 21.27 26.77 2.52
CA LEU A 345 19.98 26.35 3.07
C LEU A 345 20.18 25.04 3.81
N CYS A 346 19.88 24.97 5.10
CA CYS A 346 19.91 23.71 5.84
C CYS A 346 18.51 23.31 6.26
N ALA A 347 18.09 22.11 5.87
CA ALA A 347 16.81 21.52 6.18
C ALA A 347 16.97 20.34 7.13
N ASN A 348 16.02 20.15 8.05
CA ASN A 348 16.00 19.01 8.97
C ASN A 348 14.96 17.99 8.52
N TYR A 349 15.45 16.83 8.08
CA TYR A 349 14.63 15.72 7.58
C TYR A 349 14.41 14.66 8.63
N ASN A 350 13.19 14.11 8.70
CA ASN A 350 12.86 13.08 9.67
C ASN A 350 13.28 11.69 9.20
N ARG A 351 13.35 11.47 7.87
CA ARG A 351 13.68 10.20 7.25
C ARG A 351 14.77 10.36 6.20
N ASP A 352 15.42 9.25 5.90
CA ASP A 352 16.24 9.13 4.69
C ASP A 352 15.31 9.11 3.47
N ALA A 353 15.67 9.83 2.41
CA ALA A 353 14.97 9.74 1.14
C ALA A 353 15.11 8.33 0.54
N SER A 354 14.02 7.78 0.00
CA SER A 354 14.00 6.46 -0.63
C SER A 354 14.95 6.45 -1.84
N GLY A 355 16.15 5.86 -1.66
CA GLY A 355 17.23 5.93 -2.65
C GLY A 355 18.59 6.30 -2.07
N ALA A 356 18.65 6.81 -0.83
CA ALA A 356 19.89 7.14 -0.12
C ALA A 356 20.80 5.92 0.21
N ARG A 357 20.42 4.70 -0.22
CA ARG A 357 21.29 3.51 -0.22
C ARG A 357 22.28 3.51 -1.38
N TYR A 358 21.95 4.19 -2.47
CA TYR A 358 23.01 4.80 -3.24
C TYR A 358 23.45 5.98 -2.37
N GLU A 359 24.59 5.83 -1.68
CA GLU A 359 25.57 6.90 -1.76
C GLU A 359 25.73 7.18 -3.25
N SER A 360 24.81 7.99 -3.79
CA SER A 360 25.10 8.75 -4.97
C SER A 360 26.46 9.32 -4.63
N THR A 361 27.40 8.93 -5.46
CA THR A 361 28.72 9.52 -5.56
C THR A 361 28.43 10.96 -6.00
N TYR A 362 27.87 11.74 -5.06
CA TYR A 362 27.30 13.08 -5.18
C TYR A 362 28.45 14.12 -5.30
N ASN A 363 29.56 13.62 -5.81
CA ASN A 363 30.91 14.14 -5.85
C ASN A 363 31.54 13.89 -7.23
N ARG A 364 30.73 13.68 -8.28
CA ARG A 364 31.24 13.57 -9.67
C ARG A 364 30.84 14.71 -10.59
N TYR A 365 30.53 15.86 -10.01
CA TYR A 365 30.82 17.14 -10.67
C TYR A 365 31.82 17.87 -9.80
N ASP A 366 33.07 17.79 -10.24
CA ASP A 366 34.28 18.37 -9.67
C ASP A 366 34.28 19.90 -9.87
N SER A 367 33.16 20.58 -9.55
CA SER A 367 33.19 22.03 -9.44
C SER A 367 33.96 22.32 -8.17
N ALA A 368 35.14 22.93 -8.34
CA ALA A 368 36.06 23.22 -7.23
C ALA A 368 35.43 24.03 -6.08
N ASP A 369 34.24 24.60 -6.28
CA ASP A 369 33.52 25.43 -5.33
C ASP A 369 32.37 24.73 -4.55
N GLN A 370 31.89 23.54 -4.95
CA GLN A 370 30.78 22.81 -4.31
C GLN A 370 29.40 23.50 -4.28
N TYR A 371 29.22 24.67 -4.93
CA TYR A 371 27.94 25.39 -4.94
C TYR A 371 27.09 25.05 -6.17
N ARG A 372 25.78 24.86 -5.99
CA ARG A 372 24.83 24.51 -7.06
C ARG A 372 23.78 25.60 -7.28
N SER A 373 23.19 25.65 -8.47
CA SER A 373 22.09 26.58 -8.77
C SER A 373 20.72 26.12 -8.25
N SER A 374 20.60 24.85 -7.85
CA SER A 374 19.40 24.24 -7.30
C SER A 374 19.75 23.26 -6.19
N ALA A 375 18.84 23.08 -5.24
CA ALA A 375 18.93 22.01 -4.25
C ALA A 375 18.55 20.68 -4.92
N ASP A 376 19.25 19.59 -4.57
CA ASP A 376 18.76 18.25 -4.87
C ASP A 376 18.20 17.64 -3.59
N THR A 377 16.89 17.70 -3.50
CA THR A 377 16.10 17.17 -2.40
C THR A 377 15.75 15.70 -2.59
N TYR A 378 16.02 15.08 -3.74
CA TYR A 378 15.65 13.68 -4.00
C TYR A 378 16.51 12.66 -3.23
N SER A 379 17.69 13.07 -2.77
CA SER A 379 18.67 12.22 -2.08
C SER A 379 19.21 12.93 -0.84
N HIS A 380 18.51 12.78 0.28
CA HIS A 380 18.98 13.27 1.58
C HIS A 380 18.98 12.16 2.65
N LYS A 381 19.82 12.35 3.67
CA LYS A 381 19.77 11.58 4.91
C LYS A 381 18.80 12.24 5.89
N SER A 382 18.31 11.48 6.85
CA SER A 382 17.65 12.02 8.03
C SER A 382 18.60 12.93 8.81
N GLY A 383 18.04 13.93 9.49
CA GLY A 383 18.76 14.96 10.22
C GLY A 383 18.98 16.23 9.41
N ASN A 384 19.96 17.02 9.86
CA ASN A 384 20.25 18.33 9.29
C ASN A 384 21.12 18.22 8.03
N VAL A 385 20.55 18.59 6.88
CA VAL A 385 21.17 18.53 5.55
C VAL A 385 21.30 19.93 4.99
N CYS A 386 22.51 20.32 4.61
CA CYS A 386 22.78 21.68 4.10
C CYS A 386 23.11 21.68 2.60
N TYR A 387 22.32 22.45 1.85
CA TYR A 387 22.50 22.76 0.44
C TYR A 387 23.34 24.02 0.28
N LYS A 388 24.51 23.89 -0.34
CA LYS A 388 25.33 25.03 -0.77
C LYS A 388 24.87 25.50 -2.13
N LEU A 389 24.25 26.68 -2.16
CA LEU A 389 23.58 27.22 -3.33
C LEU A 389 24.22 28.52 -3.83
N LYS A 390 24.17 28.74 -5.12
CA LYS A 390 24.60 29.97 -5.77
C LYS A 390 23.59 30.45 -6.78
N THR A 391 23.52 31.76 -6.93
CA THR A 391 22.77 32.42 -7.98
C THR A 391 23.68 33.44 -8.65
N SER A 392 23.57 33.58 -9.97
CA SER A 392 24.43 34.45 -10.75
C SER A 392 23.69 35.72 -11.14
N LYS A 393 24.39 36.83 -11.03
CA LYS A 393 24.00 38.09 -11.65
C LYS A 393 24.94 38.33 -12.83
N THR A 394 24.38 38.36 -14.04
CA THR A 394 25.10 38.85 -15.21
C THR A 394 25.10 40.36 -15.14
N GLN A 395 26.25 40.95 -14.84
CA GLN A 395 26.44 42.38 -15.01
C GLN A 395 26.59 42.62 -16.52
N SER A 396 25.47 42.89 -17.21
CA SER A 396 25.56 43.60 -18.48
C SER A 396 26.11 44.97 -18.12
N ASP A 397 27.40 45.17 -18.38
CA ASP A 397 27.93 46.51 -18.61
C ASP A 397 27.11 47.03 -19.79
N LEU A 398 25.97 47.66 -19.47
CA LEU A 398 25.21 48.45 -20.41
C LEU A 398 26.23 49.46 -20.91
N TYR A 399 26.75 49.20 -22.10
CA TYR A 399 27.46 50.20 -22.86
C TYR A 399 26.42 51.30 -23.10
N ASP A 400 26.34 52.26 -22.18
CA ASP A 400 25.76 53.57 -22.43
C ASP A 400 26.63 54.19 -23.55
N TYR A 401 26.22 53.94 -24.80
CA TYR A 401 26.75 54.56 -26.00
C TYR A 401 25.82 55.66 -26.48
#